data_AF-M1E7Q9-F1
#
_entry.id   AF-M1E7Q9-F1
#
_cell.length_a   1.000
_cell.length_b   1.000
_cell.length_c   1.000
_cell.angle_alpha   90.00
_cell.angle_beta   90.00
_cell.angle_gamma   90.00
#
_symmetry.space_group_name_H-M   'P 1'
#
loop_
_entity.id
_entity.type
_entity.pdbx_description
1 polymer ?
#
loop_
_entity_poly.entity_id
_entity_poly.type
_entity_poly.pdbx_seq_one_letter_code
_entity_poly.pdbx_strand_id
1 'polypeptide(L)'
;MIGLGFILNRRVLKNIFFIIFFYYFNLTLIQSFSYASNENFGMWQNIKVQTYNYNAFLPKTLFTFLLKNDVPYDKAVEMVGIAGAESNYNPNIIIDNPNGGILLSSGRASLPEYSVGLFQINLLAHGKTLCKVFGICNWNDQVSWLLDPYNNAKFAIYISGNGQNFSPWSTYRDGKYITYAEQFYKTYNLSEH
;
A
#
# COMPACT_ATOMS: atom_id res chain seq x y z
N MET A 1 20.85 66.16 -31.88
CA MET A 1 20.80 64.83 -31.23
C MET A 1 19.44 64.70 -30.56
N ILE A 2 18.49 63.97 -31.16
CA ILE A 2 17.14 63.75 -30.61
C ILE A 2 17.08 62.29 -30.18
N GLY A 3 17.05 62.06 -28.86
CA GLY A 3 16.89 60.73 -28.29
C GLY A 3 15.42 60.30 -28.30
N LEU A 4 15.12 59.27 -29.09
CA LEU A 4 13.82 58.57 -29.04
C LEU A 4 13.81 57.59 -27.87
N GLY A 5 13.25 58.03 -26.74
CA GLY A 5 12.96 57.16 -25.60
C GLY A 5 11.74 56.29 -25.89
N PHE A 6 11.94 54.98 -26.05
CA PHE A 6 10.85 54.00 -26.13
C PHE A 6 10.19 53.84 -24.76
N ILE A 7 9.04 54.48 -24.55
CA ILE A 7 8.16 54.20 -23.40
C ILE A 7 7.36 52.94 -23.73
N LEU A 8 7.88 51.78 -23.35
CA LEU A 8 7.15 50.53 -23.43
C LEU A 8 6.00 50.53 -22.41
N ASN A 9 4.77 50.40 -22.91
CA ASN A 9 3.56 50.36 -22.11
C ASN A 9 3.61 49.21 -21.10
N ARG A 10 3.49 49.52 -19.80
CA ARG A 10 3.52 48.55 -18.70
C ARG A 10 2.53 47.38 -18.87
N ARG A 11 1.42 47.56 -19.60
CA ARG A 11 0.48 46.46 -19.90
C ARG A 11 1.05 45.44 -20.88
N VAL A 12 1.85 45.87 -21.85
CA VAL A 12 2.47 44.97 -22.84
C VAL A 12 3.56 44.12 -22.20
N LEU A 13 4.37 44.72 -21.31
CA LEU A 13 5.39 43.98 -20.55
C LEU A 13 4.77 42.90 -19.65
N LYS A 14 3.64 43.18 -18.98
CA LYS A 14 2.94 42.18 -18.15
C LYS A 14 2.43 40.99 -18.95
N ASN A 15 1.91 41.21 -20.16
CA ASN A 15 1.43 40.12 -21.01
C ASN A 15 2.59 39.25 -21.54
N ILE A 16 3.73 39.86 -21.89
CA ILE A 16 4.92 39.10 -22.31
C ILE A 16 5.44 38.23 -21.16
N PHE A 17 5.53 38.78 -19.94
CA PHE A 17 5.94 38.00 -18.77
C PHE A 17 4.98 36.85 -18.45
N PHE A 18 3.66 37.05 -18.60
CA PHE A 18 2.66 36.01 -18.34
C PHE A 18 2.76 34.85 -19.35
N ILE A 19 2.99 35.15 -20.64
CA ILE A 19 3.15 34.14 -21.69
C ILE A 19 4.46 33.35 -21.49
N ILE A 20 5.57 34.03 -21.18
CA ILE A 20 6.84 33.38 -20.90
C ILE A 20 6.72 32.49 -19.65
N PHE A 21 6.09 32.98 -18.57
CA PHE A 21 5.87 32.20 -17.36
C PHE A 21 5.03 30.94 -17.64
N PHE A 22 3.93 31.06 -18.41
CA PHE A 22 3.12 29.89 -18.77
C PHE A 22 3.86 28.90 -19.67
N TYR A 23 4.71 29.37 -20.58
CA TYR A 23 5.49 28.51 -21.47
C TYR A 23 6.54 27.71 -20.69
N TYR A 24 7.27 28.34 -19.78
CA TYR A 24 8.25 27.65 -18.92
C TYR A 24 7.60 26.77 -17.85
N PHE A 25 6.47 27.19 -17.28
CA PHE A 25 5.74 26.39 -16.28
C PHE A 25 5.18 25.09 -16.89
N ASN A 26 4.67 25.14 -18.12
CA ASN A 26 4.25 23.92 -18.84
C ASN A 26 5.44 23.03 -19.23
N LEU A 27 6.60 23.59 -19.55
CA LEU A 27 7.79 22.80 -19.88
C LEU A 27 8.32 22.02 -18.66
N THR A 28 8.25 22.59 -17.46
CA THR A 28 8.63 21.90 -16.21
C THR A 28 7.62 20.84 -15.78
N LEU A 29 6.33 21.00 -16.10
CA LEU A 29 5.28 20.01 -15.77
C LEU A 29 5.34 18.76 -16.64
N ILE A 30 5.80 18.89 -17.89
CA ILE A 30 5.92 17.75 -18.82
C ILE A 30 7.15 16.88 -18.51
N GLN A 31 8.20 17.44 -17.89
CA GLN A 31 9.39 16.65 -17.51
C GLN A 31 9.22 15.83 -16.21
N SER A 32 8.16 16.05 -15.43
CA SER A 32 7.88 15.28 -14.21
C SER A 32 7.04 14.01 -14.41
N PHE A 33 6.59 13.71 -15.65
CA PHE A 33 5.77 12.52 -15.95
C PHE A 33 6.47 11.47 -16.81
N SER A 34 7.80 11.33 -16.70
CA SER A 34 8.56 10.32 -17.46
C SER A 34 9.45 9.40 -16.63
N TYR A 35 9.24 9.34 -15.30
CA TYR A 35 9.96 8.42 -14.40
C TYR A 35 9.20 7.11 -14.11
N ALA A 36 8.49 6.59 -15.10
CA ALA A 36 8.05 5.20 -15.12
C ALA A 36 8.44 4.60 -16.47
N SER A 37 9.75 4.53 -16.72
CA SER A 37 10.28 3.80 -17.87
C SER A 37 10.02 2.29 -17.70
N ASN A 38 9.65 1.66 -18.82
CA ASN A 38 9.32 0.25 -19.01
C ASN A 38 10.38 -0.79 -18.59
N GLU A 39 11.42 -0.43 -17.84
CA GLU A 39 12.56 -1.32 -17.58
C GLU A 39 12.28 -2.41 -16.54
N ASN A 40 11.22 -2.29 -15.73
CA ASN A 40 10.85 -3.35 -14.79
C ASN A 40 9.89 -4.41 -15.37
N PHE A 41 9.38 -4.25 -16.59
CA PHE A 41 8.38 -5.18 -17.16
C PHE A 41 8.93 -6.60 -17.39
N GLY A 42 10.25 -6.77 -17.49
CA GLY A 42 10.90 -8.07 -17.75
C GLY A 42 11.37 -8.86 -16.52
N MET A 43 11.41 -8.27 -15.32
CA MET A 43 11.93 -8.98 -14.13
C MET A 43 10.94 -9.98 -13.50
N TRP A 44 9.65 -9.91 -13.86
CA TRP A 44 8.56 -10.62 -13.18
C TRP A 44 8.29 -12.03 -13.69
N GLN A 45 8.80 -12.40 -14.87
CA GLN A 45 8.51 -13.72 -15.47
C GLN A 45 9.33 -14.88 -14.87
N ASN A 46 10.28 -14.59 -13.97
CA ASN A 46 11.22 -15.59 -13.44
C ASN A 46 11.19 -15.74 -11.91
N ILE A 47 10.19 -15.19 -11.21
CA ILE A 47 10.05 -15.48 -9.78
C ILE A 47 9.62 -16.94 -9.66
N LYS A 48 10.59 -17.83 -9.38
CA LYS A 48 10.33 -19.15 -8.79
C LYS A 48 9.81 -18.91 -7.38
N VAL A 49 8.55 -18.49 -7.26
CA VAL A 49 7.85 -18.50 -5.98
C VAL A 49 7.88 -19.96 -5.54
N GLN A 50 8.61 -20.26 -4.48
CA GLN A 50 8.38 -21.50 -3.75
C GLN A 50 6.94 -21.37 -3.25
N THR A 51 6.01 -22.00 -3.96
CA THR A 51 4.60 -21.98 -3.63
C THR A 51 4.43 -22.76 -2.34
N TYR A 52 4.47 -22.07 -1.22
CA TYR A 52 4.04 -22.63 0.05
C TYR A 52 2.53 -22.83 -0.05
N ASN A 53 2.10 -24.05 -0.38
CA ASN A 53 0.71 -24.38 -0.67
C ASN A 53 -0.15 -24.39 0.62
N TYR A 54 -0.33 -23.23 1.22
CA TYR A 54 -1.32 -22.99 2.27
C TYR A 54 -2.67 -22.73 1.59
N ASN A 55 -3.61 -23.66 1.73
CA ASN A 55 -4.98 -23.48 1.21
C ASN A 55 -5.72 -22.33 1.94
N ALA A 56 -5.48 -22.20 3.25
CA ALA A 56 -5.86 -21.05 4.08
C ALA A 56 -5.08 -21.12 5.40
N PHE A 57 -4.66 -19.97 5.94
CA PHE A 57 -4.04 -19.88 7.26
C PHE A 57 -5.14 -19.84 8.32
N LEU A 58 -5.14 -20.78 9.28
CA LEU A 58 -6.23 -20.90 10.23
C LEU A 58 -6.37 -19.64 11.10
N PRO A 59 -7.56 -19.02 11.22
CA PRO A 59 -7.77 -17.81 12.03
C PRO A 59 -7.33 -17.97 13.49
N LYS A 60 -7.55 -19.14 14.09
CA LYS A 60 -7.11 -19.43 15.47
C LYS A 60 -5.58 -19.45 15.62
N THR A 61 -4.86 -19.93 14.60
CA THR A 61 -3.40 -19.91 14.58
C THR A 61 -2.88 -18.49 14.49
N LEU A 62 -3.49 -17.66 13.64
CA LEU A 62 -3.19 -16.22 13.57
C LEU A 62 -3.43 -15.53 14.91
N PHE A 63 -4.60 -15.74 15.50
CA PHE A 63 -4.95 -15.15 16.81
C PHE A 63 -3.93 -15.51 17.90
N THR A 64 -3.57 -16.79 18.01
CA THR A 64 -2.58 -17.26 18.97
C THR A 64 -1.21 -16.64 18.73
N PHE A 65 -0.82 -16.50 17.47
CA PHE A 65 0.43 -15.84 17.10
C PHE A 65 0.42 -14.36 17.50
N LEU A 66 -0.68 -13.63 17.28
CA LEU A 66 -0.82 -12.23 17.66
C LEU A 66 -0.68 -12.04 19.17
N LEU A 67 -1.37 -12.85 19.98
CA LEU A 67 -1.26 -12.81 21.44
C LEU A 67 0.17 -13.10 21.93
N LYS A 68 0.85 -14.07 21.29
CA LYS A 68 2.24 -14.40 21.63
C LYS A 68 3.23 -13.27 21.31
N ASN A 69 2.84 -12.34 20.44
CA ASN A 69 3.64 -11.16 20.08
C ASN A 69 3.09 -9.89 20.75
N ASP A 70 2.48 -10.03 21.93
CA ASP A 70 2.04 -8.92 22.80
C ASP A 70 1.01 -7.97 22.17
N VAL A 71 0.26 -8.43 21.16
CA VAL A 71 -0.90 -7.69 20.65
C VAL A 71 -2.04 -7.81 21.67
N PRO A 72 -2.65 -6.71 22.14
CA PRO A 72 -3.79 -6.76 23.04
C PRO A 72 -4.94 -7.61 22.47
N TYR A 73 -5.71 -8.26 23.34
CA TYR A 73 -6.71 -9.25 22.95
C TYR A 73 -7.73 -8.73 21.93
N ASP A 74 -8.32 -7.56 22.21
CA ASP A 74 -9.27 -6.88 21.33
C ASP A 74 -8.65 -6.57 19.97
N LYS A 75 -7.41 -6.06 19.97
CA LYS A 75 -6.65 -5.74 18.77
C LYS A 75 -6.27 -6.97 17.97
N ALA A 76 -5.98 -8.09 18.63
CA ALA A 76 -5.72 -9.34 17.97
C ALA A 76 -6.97 -9.85 17.23
N VAL A 77 -8.17 -9.66 17.79
CA VAL A 77 -9.41 -10.00 17.07
C VAL A 77 -9.65 -9.08 15.88
N GLU A 78 -9.43 -7.77 16.02
CA GLU A 78 -9.52 -6.82 14.89
C GLU A 78 -8.56 -7.23 13.76
N MET A 79 -7.32 -7.59 14.09
CA MET A 79 -6.32 -8.06 13.11
C MET A 79 -6.71 -9.37 12.43
N VAL A 80 -7.34 -10.32 13.14
CA VAL A 80 -7.90 -11.52 12.52
C VAL A 80 -9.00 -11.14 11.53
N GLY A 81 -9.90 -10.22 11.92
CA GLY A 81 -10.93 -9.71 11.03
C GLY A 81 -10.36 -9.05 9.77
N ILE A 82 -9.29 -8.25 9.92
CA ILE A 82 -8.60 -7.60 8.79
C ILE A 82 -8.01 -8.66 7.85
N ALA A 83 -7.28 -9.65 8.36
CA ALA A 83 -6.73 -10.73 7.52
C ALA A 83 -7.81 -11.53 6.77
N GLY A 84 -8.97 -11.74 7.41
CA GLY A 84 -10.14 -12.33 6.76
C GLY A 84 -10.68 -11.47 5.63
N ALA A 85 -10.83 -10.17 5.85
CA ALA A 85 -11.37 -9.24 4.87
C ALA A 85 -10.40 -8.95 3.70
N GLU A 86 -9.09 -8.92 3.96
CA GLU A 86 -8.07 -8.61 2.96
C GLU A 86 -7.81 -9.80 2.02
N SER A 87 -7.72 -11.01 2.55
CA SER A 87 -7.27 -12.17 1.75
C SER A 87 -8.09 -13.43 1.94
N ASN A 88 -9.20 -13.39 2.69
CA ASN A 88 -9.93 -14.58 3.14
C ASN A 88 -8.99 -15.60 3.79
N TYR A 89 -8.03 -15.09 4.57
CA TYR A 89 -6.98 -15.88 5.22
C TYR A 89 -6.03 -16.65 4.29
N ASN A 90 -5.98 -16.33 2.99
CA ASN A 90 -5.06 -16.95 2.05
C ASN A 90 -3.74 -16.15 2.00
N PRO A 91 -2.60 -16.72 2.45
CA PRO A 91 -1.32 -16.02 2.45
C PRO A 91 -0.66 -15.98 1.05
N ASN A 92 -1.22 -16.69 0.07
CA ASN A 92 -0.66 -16.77 -1.29
C ASN A 92 -1.23 -15.72 -2.25
N ILE A 93 -2.10 -14.81 -1.76
CA ILE A 93 -2.71 -13.78 -2.61
C ILE A 93 -1.71 -12.66 -2.87
N ILE A 94 -1.49 -12.37 -4.15
CA ILE A 94 -0.79 -11.17 -4.62
C ILE A 94 -1.76 -10.39 -5.50
N ILE A 95 -2.00 -9.13 -5.15
CA ILE A 95 -2.68 -8.16 -6.02
C ILE A 95 -1.59 -7.33 -6.69
N ASP A 96 -1.56 -7.36 -8.01
CA ASP A 96 -0.68 -6.55 -8.85
C ASP A 96 -1.54 -5.72 -9.81
N ASN A 97 -1.69 -4.43 -9.48
CA ASN A 97 -2.39 -3.45 -10.30
C ASN A 97 -1.42 -2.30 -10.62
N PRO A 98 -0.51 -2.47 -11.59
CA PRO A 98 0.53 -1.50 -11.87
C PRO A 98 -0.01 -0.22 -12.51
N ASN A 99 -1.20 -0.28 -13.12
CA ASN A 99 -1.76 0.80 -13.91
C ASN A 99 -2.63 1.77 -13.12
N GLY A 100 -2.93 1.49 -11.84
CA GLY A 100 -3.70 2.40 -10.99
C GLY A 100 -4.87 3.09 -11.71
N GLY A 101 -5.95 2.36 -11.97
CA GLY A 101 -6.98 2.84 -12.91
C GLY A 101 -8.42 2.54 -12.53
N ILE A 102 -8.67 1.90 -11.38
CA ILE A 102 -10.05 1.73 -10.92
C ILE A 102 -10.46 3.07 -10.32
N LEU A 103 -11.50 3.69 -10.89
CA LEU A 103 -12.18 4.80 -10.23
C LEU A 103 -12.74 4.28 -8.92
N LEU A 104 -12.12 4.69 -7.81
CA LEU A 104 -12.68 4.46 -6.49
C LEU A 104 -14.07 5.11 -6.42
N SER A 105 -14.94 4.66 -5.54
CA SER A 105 -16.25 5.28 -5.28
C SER A 105 -16.14 6.78 -4.91
N SER A 106 -14.93 7.23 -4.56
CA SER A 106 -14.55 8.63 -4.32
C SER A 106 -14.22 9.45 -5.59
N GLY A 107 -14.31 8.85 -6.79
CA GLY A 107 -13.99 9.49 -8.07
C GLY A 107 -12.50 9.68 -8.35
N ARG A 108 -11.61 9.14 -7.49
CA ARG A 108 -10.15 9.16 -7.69
C ARG A 108 -9.70 7.90 -8.42
N ALA A 109 -8.73 8.02 -9.32
CA ALA A 109 -8.02 6.86 -9.85
C ALA A 109 -7.30 6.15 -8.70
N SER A 110 -7.45 4.83 -8.60
CA SER A 110 -6.68 4.02 -7.67
C SER A 110 -5.19 4.23 -7.94
N LEU A 111 -4.35 4.34 -6.92
CA LEU A 111 -2.91 4.36 -7.13
C LEU A 111 -2.43 2.98 -7.61
N PRO A 112 -1.22 2.87 -8.18
CA PRO A 112 -0.58 1.59 -8.39
C PRO A 112 -0.59 0.78 -7.09
N GLU A 113 -0.98 -0.50 -7.19
CA GLU A 113 -1.09 -1.39 -6.04
C GLU A 113 -0.25 -2.63 -6.27
N TYR A 114 0.54 -2.97 -5.26
CA TYR A 114 1.23 -4.25 -5.19
C TYR A 114 1.15 -4.76 -3.76
N SER A 115 0.11 -5.54 -3.48
CA SER A 115 -0.25 -6.00 -2.13
C SER A 115 -0.02 -7.50 -1.98
N VAL A 116 0.62 -7.92 -0.89
CA VAL A 116 1.09 -9.30 -0.73
C VAL A 116 0.57 -9.93 0.56
N GLY A 117 0.04 -11.14 0.43
CA GLY A 117 -0.18 -12.10 1.50
C GLY A 117 -1.37 -11.80 2.42
N LEU A 118 -1.28 -12.32 3.64
CA LEU A 118 -2.40 -12.41 4.58
C LEU A 118 -3.07 -11.06 4.91
N PHE A 119 -2.27 -10.03 5.12
CA PHE A 119 -2.71 -8.67 5.42
C PHE A 119 -2.65 -7.73 4.21
N GLN A 120 -2.46 -8.27 3.00
CA GLN A 120 -2.33 -7.50 1.76
C GLN A 120 -1.38 -6.30 1.91
N ILE A 121 -0.14 -6.57 2.35
CA ILE A 121 0.84 -5.52 2.59
C ILE A 121 1.27 -4.90 1.26
N ASN A 122 1.01 -3.61 1.10
CA ASN A 122 1.40 -2.85 -0.09
C ASN A 122 2.93 -2.58 -0.09
N LEU A 123 3.67 -3.20 -1.00
CA LEU A 123 5.13 -3.07 -1.10
C LEU A 123 5.58 -1.71 -1.65
N LEU A 124 4.75 -1.02 -2.44
CA LEU A 124 5.06 0.33 -2.90
C LEU A 124 5.05 1.32 -1.72
N ALA A 125 4.15 1.12 -0.76
CA ALA A 125 4.07 1.93 0.46
C ALA A 125 5.09 1.50 1.52
N HIS A 126 5.33 0.20 1.69
CA HIS A 126 6.03 -0.34 2.86
C HIS A 126 7.36 -1.05 2.57
N GLY A 127 7.77 -1.23 1.32
CA GLY A 127 9.00 -1.97 0.97
C GLY A 127 10.26 -1.36 1.57
N LYS A 128 10.38 -0.03 1.60
CA LYS A 128 11.52 0.66 2.27
C LYS A 128 11.54 0.40 3.77
N THR A 129 10.37 0.36 4.41
CA THR A 129 10.23 0.06 5.84
C THR A 129 10.61 -1.39 6.12
N LEU A 130 10.19 -2.33 5.28
CA LEU A 130 10.56 -3.74 5.41
C LEU A 130 12.09 -3.92 5.33
N CYS A 131 12.75 -3.27 4.36
CA CYS A 131 14.21 -3.25 4.26
C CYS A 131 14.88 -2.67 5.51
N LYS A 132 14.42 -1.50 6.00
CA LYS A 132 15.01 -0.83 7.15
C LYS A 132 14.89 -1.64 8.45
N VAL A 133 13.75 -2.29 8.67
CA VAL A 133 13.41 -2.92 9.95
C VAL A 133 13.81 -4.40 9.99
N PHE A 134 13.65 -5.10 8.87
CA PHE A 134 13.85 -6.56 8.78
C PHE A 134 15.04 -6.95 7.89
N GLY A 135 15.72 -5.98 7.26
CA GLY A 135 16.87 -6.26 6.38
C GLY A 135 16.49 -6.87 5.03
N ILE A 136 15.20 -6.98 4.71
CA ILE A 136 14.71 -7.59 3.46
C ILE A 136 14.57 -6.50 2.40
N CYS A 137 15.60 -6.32 1.59
CA CYS A 137 15.73 -5.15 0.70
C CYS A 137 15.52 -5.46 -0.78
N ASN A 138 15.79 -6.69 -1.22
CA ASN A 138 15.51 -7.09 -2.59
C ASN A 138 14.02 -7.36 -2.76
N TRP A 139 13.41 -6.87 -3.85
CA TRP A 139 11.98 -7.03 -4.08
C TRP A 139 11.51 -8.49 -4.05
N ASN A 140 12.22 -9.40 -4.73
CA ASN A 140 11.80 -10.80 -4.79
C ASN A 140 11.86 -11.46 -3.41
N ASP A 141 12.84 -11.07 -2.60
CA ASP A 141 12.94 -11.53 -1.21
C ASP A 141 11.80 -10.94 -0.36
N GLN A 142 11.41 -9.68 -0.59
CA GLN A 142 10.27 -9.06 0.10
C GLN A 142 8.97 -9.80 -0.19
N VAL A 143 8.69 -10.10 -1.46
CA VAL A 143 7.52 -10.88 -1.85
C VAL A 143 7.55 -12.25 -1.20
N SER A 144 8.64 -13.00 -1.38
CA SER A 144 8.78 -14.36 -0.84
C SER A 144 8.66 -14.39 0.68
N TRP A 145 9.23 -13.40 1.37
CA TRP A 145 9.14 -13.26 2.82
C TRP A 145 7.71 -12.95 3.28
N LEU A 146 6.99 -12.10 2.56
CA LEU A 146 5.59 -11.75 2.87
C LEU A 146 4.57 -12.83 2.49
N LEU A 147 4.93 -13.82 1.67
CA LEU A 147 4.06 -14.99 1.41
C LEU A 147 4.07 -15.99 2.57
N ASP A 148 5.07 -15.93 3.47
CA ASP A 148 5.00 -16.64 4.74
C ASP A 148 4.01 -15.94 5.68
N PRO A 149 2.97 -16.63 6.18
CA PRO A 149 1.91 -16.00 6.97
C PRO A 149 2.41 -15.41 8.30
N TYR A 150 3.43 -16.01 8.91
CA TYR A 150 3.96 -15.51 10.19
C TYR A 150 4.78 -14.24 9.99
N ASN A 151 5.60 -14.19 8.94
CA ASN A 151 6.32 -13.00 8.53
C ASN A 151 5.38 -11.87 8.13
N ASN A 152 4.35 -12.17 7.33
CA ASN A 152 3.33 -11.21 6.94
C ASN A 152 2.62 -10.61 8.17
N ALA A 153 2.18 -11.48 9.11
CA ALA A 153 1.58 -11.05 10.37
C ALA A 153 2.55 -10.23 11.23
N LYS A 154 3.82 -10.65 11.34
CA LYS A 154 4.85 -9.90 12.09
C LYS A 154 5.03 -8.49 11.56
N PHE A 155 4.98 -8.31 10.24
CA PHE A 155 5.08 -6.98 9.65
C PHE A 155 3.79 -6.17 9.79
N ALA A 156 2.62 -6.81 9.74
CA ALA A 156 1.34 -6.15 10.05
C ALA A 156 1.30 -5.63 11.50
N ILE A 157 1.81 -6.41 12.47
CA ILE A 157 1.99 -5.95 13.87
C ILE A 157 2.86 -4.69 13.90
N TYR A 158 3.99 -4.69 13.18
CA TYR A 158 4.88 -3.54 13.13
C TYR A 158 4.20 -2.30 12.51
N ILE A 159 3.57 -2.45 11.34
CA ILE A 159 2.89 -1.34 10.63
C ILE A 159 1.75 -0.77 11.46
N SER A 160 1.02 -1.62 12.17
CA SER A 160 -0.08 -1.20 13.03
C SER A 160 0.36 -0.57 14.36
N GLY A 161 1.66 -0.50 14.64
CA GLY A 161 2.16 -0.02 15.92
C GLY A 161 1.71 -0.92 17.07
N ASN A 162 1.77 -2.24 16.89
CA ASN A 162 1.26 -3.25 17.81
C ASN A 162 -0.26 -3.16 18.05
N GLY A 163 -1.02 -3.01 16.95
CA GLY A 163 -2.48 -2.92 16.99
C GLY A 163 -3.07 -1.57 17.43
N GLN A 164 -2.23 -0.53 17.56
CA GLN A 164 -2.67 0.81 17.98
C GLN A 164 -3.23 1.64 16.82
N ASN A 165 -2.91 1.30 15.57
CA ASN A 165 -3.39 2.00 14.39
C ASN A 165 -3.62 1.07 13.19
N PHE A 166 -4.87 0.90 12.78
CA PHE A 166 -5.24 0.13 11.59
C PHE A 166 -5.60 1.00 10.38
N SER A 167 -5.31 2.31 10.42
CA SER A 167 -5.57 3.23 9.31
C SER A 167 -4.92 2.84 7.97
N PRO A 168 -3.84 2.03 7.88
CA PRO A 168 -3.32 1.59 6.58
C PRO A 168 -4.30 0.70 5.79
N TRP A 169 -5.09 -0.13 6.47
CA TRP A 169 -5.99 -1.09 5.82
C TRP A 169 -7.35 -0.47 5.49
N SER A 170 -7.73 -0.48 4.21
CA SER A 170 -9.05 0.00 3.79
C SER A 170 -10.17 -0.85 4.34
N THR A 171 -9.97 -2.17 4.44
CA THR A 171 -10.94 -3.10 5.03
C THR A 171 -11.27 -2.78 6.50
N TYR A 172 -10.31 -2.21 7.24
CA TYR A 172 -10.56 -1.66 8.57
C TYR A 172 -11.41 -0.40 8.51
N ARG A 173 -10.99 0.59 7.71
CA ARG A 173 -11.66 1.90 7.60
C ARG A 173 -13.10 1.78 7.10
N ASP A 174 -13.35 0.85 6.18
CA ASP A 174 -14.66 0.64 5.56
C ASP A 174 -15.52 -0.38 6.36
N GLY A 175 -15.04 -0.86 7.51
CA GLY A 175 -15.77 -1.76 8.41
C GLY A 175 -15.93 -3.20 7.92
N LYS A 176 -15.37 -3.58 6.76
CA LYS A 176 -15.47 -4.94 6.20
C LYS A 176 -14.90 -6.01 7.13
N TYR A 177 -13.90 -5.64 7.94
CA TYR A 177 -13.27 -6.55 8.91
C TYR A 177 -14.25 -7.05 10.00
N ILE A 178 -15.31 -6.28 10.32
CA ILE A 178 -16.24 -6.58 11.41
C ILE A 178 -16.92 -7.93 11.20
N THR A 179 -17.40 -8.22 9.99
CA THR A 179 -18.05 -9.49 9.67
C THR A 179 -17.13 -10.69 9.94
N TYR A 180 -15.84 -10.56 9.62
CA TYR A 180 -14.85 -11.60 9.86
C TYR A 180 -14.47 -11.73 11.33
N ALA A 181 -14.36 -10.61 12.05
CA ALA A 181 -14.12 -10.59 13.49
C ALA A 181 -15.28 -11.24 14.26
N GLU A 182 -16.52 -10.91 13.94
CA GLU A 182 -17.70 -11.54 14.53
C GLU A 182 -17.77 -13.04 14.24
N GLN A 183 -17.48 -13.44 12.99
CA GLN A 183 -17.43 -14.86 12.63
C GLN A 183 -16.36 -15.59 13.44
N PHE A 184 -15.21 -14.96 13.68
CA PHE A 184 -14.17 -15.50 14.53
C PHE A 184 -14.64 -15.67 15.98
N TYR A 185 -15.25 -14.65 16.60
CA TYR A 185 -15.84 -14.74 17.94
C TYR A 185 -16.82 -15.92 18.06
N LYS A 186 -17.78 -16.00 17.13
CA LYS A 186 -18.81 -17.05 17.08
C LYS A 186 -18.22 -18.44 16.92
N THR A 187 -17.22 -18.59 16.05
CA THR A 187 -16.61 -19.90 15.75
C THR A 187 -15.84 -20.46 16.94
N TYR A 188 -15.20 -19.60 17.74
CA TYR A 188 -14.32 -20.03 18.83
C TYR A 188 -14.90 -19.79 20.22
N ASN A 189 -16.18 -19.41 20.34
CA ASN A 189 -16.88 -19.13 21.60
C ASN A 189 -16.07 -18.21 22.53
N LEU A 190 -15.43 -17.21 21.95
CA LEU A 190 -14.70 -16.22 22.71
C LEU A 190 -15.70 -15.31 23.42
N SER A 191 -15.60 -15.15 24.73
CA SER A 191 -16.41 -14.17 25.47
C SER A 191 -15.98 -12.77 25.07
N GLU A 192 -16.93 -11.87 24.83
CA GLU A 192 -16.66 -10.43 24.78
C GLU A 192 -16.10 -10.03 26.16
N HIS A 193 -14.86 -9.53 26.16
CA HIS A 193 -14.16 -9.07 27.36
C HIS A 193 -14.16 -7.55 27.43
#